data_AF-A0A661BTD2-F1
#
_entry.id   AF-A0A661BTD2-F1
#
_cell.length_a   1.000
_cell.length_b   1.000
_cell.length_c   1.000
_cell.angle_alpha   90.00
_cell.angle_beta   90.00
_cell.angle_gamma   90.00
#
_symmetry.space_group_name_H-M   'P 1'
#
loop_
_entity.id
_entity.type
_entity.pdbx_description
1 polymer ?
#
loop_
_entity_poly.entity_id
_entity_poly.type
_entity_poly.pdbx_seq_one_letter_code
_entity_poly.pdbx_strand_id
1 'polypeptide(L)'
;MFRSGKWKDFFTVHTEVFTSQKLYGDIDRDGAQLLRDKQKELTVLGTAYAQFDYKQVRLRLGRQDFSLPYVNRNYSRMIPNTFEAYALTAKRGKFEGIGGYIDKIKKRNSGSFVSMSKAAGVTGDSDEGMAMAGVLVNASDNLDFGILNFYTFNVVNIFYSEINYTKPLKDKNALKFSAQFTDQRSVGDELLSTSPFQTQVVSVEG
;
A
#
# COMPACT_ATOMS: atom_id res chain seq x y z
N MET A 1 -14.95 0.41 -13.51
CA MET A 1 -15.10 0.26 -12.04
C MET A 1 -16.55 -0.04 -11.73
N PHE A 2 -16.82 -1.05 -10.90
CA PHE A 2 -18.16 -1.36 -10.40
C PHE A 2 -18.17 -1.31 -8.87
N ARG A 3 -19.18 -0.63 -8.32
CA ARG A 3 -19.42 -0.52 -6.89
C ARG A 3 -20.89 -0.81 -6.65
N SER A 4 -21.19 -1.81 -5.84
CA SER A 4 -22.58 -2.07 -5.46
C SER A 4 -23.10 -0.93 -4.59
N GLY A 5 -24.43 -0.73 -4.60
CA GLY A 5 -25.08 0.07 -3.55
C GLY A 5 -24.82 -0.52 -2.16
N LYS A 6 -25.03 0.30 -1.12
CA LYS A 6 -24.97 -0.18 0.27
C LYS A 6 -26.16 -1.09 0.53
N TRP A 7 -25.90 -2.38 0.74
CA TRP A 7 -26.92 -3.30 1.20
C TRP A 7 -27.08 -3.14 2.71
N LYS A 8 -28.31 -2.81 3.14
CA LYS A 8 -28.68 -2.58 4.55
C LYS A 8 -27.76 -1.57 5.28
N ASP A 9 -27.24 -0.58 4.55
CA ASP A 9 -26.35 0.49 5.04
C ASP A 9 -24.97 0.07 5.59
N PHE A 10 -24.67 -1.23 5.70
CA PHE A 10 -23.41 -1.73 6.28
C PHE A 10 -22.53 -2.51 5.29
N PHE A 11 -23.03 -2.99 4.16
CA PHE A 11 -22.28 -3.87 3.26
C PHE A 11 -22.16 -3.34 1.83
N THR A 12 -20.96 -3.38 1.25
CA THR A 12 -20.72 -3.06 -0.17
C THR A 12 -19.73 -4.03 -0.80
N VAL A 13 -19.95 -4.35 -2.08
CA VAL A 13 -19.02 -5.11 -2.92
C VAL A 13 -18.41 -4.18 -3.95
N HIS A 14 -17.09 -4.23 -4.07
CA HIS A 14 -16.32 -3.38 -4.97
C HIS A 14 -15.50 -4.26 -5.92
N THR A 15 -15.58 -3.98 -7.22
CA THR A 15 -14.79 -4.68 -8.25
C THR A 15 -14.25 -3.71 -9.29
N GLU A 16 -12.99 -3.88 -9.68
CA GLU A 16 -12.33 -3.05 -10.69
C GLU A 16 -11.46 -3.92 -11.59
N VAL A 17 -11.77 -3.88 -12.89
CA VAL A 17 -10.96 -4.48 -13.94
C VAL A 17 -10.08 -3.40 -14.53
N PHE A 18 -8.79 -3.70 -14.64
CA PHE A 18 -7.81 -2.85 -15.29
C PHE A 18 -7.39 -3.48 -16.61
N THR A 19 -7.18 -2.66 -17.62
CA THR A 19 -6.63 -3.08 -18.90
C THR A 19 -5.50 -2.15 -19.33
N SER A 20 -4.46 -2.70 -19.94
CA SER A 20 -3.38 -1.98 -20.58
C SER A 20 -3.14 -2.61 -21.95
N GLN A 21 -3.35 -1.81 -22.99
CA GLN A 21 -3.28 -2.24 -24.39
C GLN A 21 -2.17 -1.47 -25.10
N LYS A 22 -1.49 -2.15 -26.02
CA LYS A 22 -0.41 -1.56 -26.81
C LYS A 22 -1.00 -0.77 -27.97
N LEU A 23 -0.82 0.55 -27.96
CA LEU A 23 -1.17 1.41 -29.11
C LEU A 23 0.01 1.61 -30.06
N TYR A 24 1.23 1.75 -29.53
CA TYR A 24 2.47 1.99 -30.29
C TYR A 24 3.70 1.61 -29.45
N GLY A 25 4.74 1.02 -30.05
CA GLY A 25 5.99 0.67 -29.36
C GLY A 25 6.78 -0.47 -30.02
N ASP A 26 8.10 -0.44 -29.91
CA ASP A 26 9.04 -1.43 -30.48
C ASP A 26 8.98 -2.75 -29.70
N ILE A 27 8.67 -3.87 -30.36
CA ILE A 27 8.35 -5.16 -29.71
C ILE A 27 9.50 -5.75 -28.89
N ASP A 28 10.74 -5.38 -29.22
CA ASP A 28 11.95 -5.93 -28.61
C ASP A 28 12.53 -5.04 -27.50
N ARG A 29 11.89 -3.91 -27.19
CA ARG A 29 12.31 -3.00 -26.11
C ARG A 29 11.29 -2.97 -24.97
N ASP A 30 11.63 -3.65 -23.89
CA ASP A 30 10.85 -3.65 -22.65
C ASP A 30 11.48 -2.71 -21.58
N GLY A 31 10.81 -2.54 -20.45
CA GLY A 31 11.33 -1.82 -19.27
C GLY A 31 10.52 -0.61 -18.84
N ALA A 32 9.56 -0.16 -19.66
CA ALA A 32 8.67 0.95 -19.31
C ALA A 32 7.69 0.60 -18.17
N GLN A 33 7.47 -0.70 -17.89
CA GLN A 33 6.50 -1.21 -16.90
C GLN A 33 5.04 -0.78 -17.18
N LEU A 34 4.70 -0.50 -18.45
CA LEU A 34 3.35 -0.14 -18.89
C LEU A 34 2.53 -1.36 -19.33
N LEU A 35 3.22 -2.39 -19.82
CA LEU A 35 2.68 -3.66 -20.30
C LEU A 35 3.38 -4.81 -19.53
N ARG A 36 2.95 -6.05 -19.77
CA ARG A 36 3.68 -7.24 -19.27
C ARG A 36 4.97 -7.43 -20.07
N ASP A 37 5.83 -8.30 -19.55
CA ASP A 37 7.04 -8.75 -20.23
C ASP A 37 6.78 -9.09 -21.71
N LYS A 38 7.67 -8.60 -22.59
CA LYS A 38 7.55 -8.67 -24.06
C LYS A 38 6.38 -7.86 -24.64
N GLN A 39 6.02 -6.75 -23.99
CA GLN A 39 4.97 -5.82 -24.42
C GLN A 39 3.59 -6.46 -24.66
N LYS A 40 3.23 -7.46 -23.85
CA LYS A 40 1.92 -8.10 -23.96
C LYS A 40 0.84 -7.28 -23.26
N GLU A 41 -0.34 -7.29 -23.87
CA GLU A 41 -1.55 -6.72 -23.30
C GLU A 41 -1.86 -7.34 -21.93
N LEU A 42 -2.46 -6.54 -21.07
CA LEU A 42 -2.73 -6.90 -19.69
C LEU A 42 -4.15 -6.52 -19.34
N THR A 43 -5.03 -7.49 -19.15
CA THR A 43 -6.34 -7.28 -18.53
C THR A 43 -6.39 -8.10 -17.24
N VAL A 44 -6.74 -7.47 -16.13
CA VAL A 44 -6.75 -8.11 -14.81
C VAL A 44 -7.84 -7.56 -13.92
N LEU A 45 -8.53 -8.45 -13.20
CA LEU A 45 -9.39 -8.09 -12.08
C LEU A 45 -8.50 -7.72 -10.89
N GLY A 46 -8.16 -6.44 -10.79
CA GLY A 46 -7.21 -5.95 -9.80
C GLY A 46 -7.85 -5.74 -8.43
N THR A 47 -9.09 -5.24 -8.38
CA THR A 47 -9.83 -5.13 -7.12
C THR A 47 -11.11 -5.96 -7.17
N ALA A 48 -11.38 -6.64 -6.06
CA ALA A 48 -12.54 -7.47 -5.80
C ALA A 48 -12.60 -7.70 -4.29
N TYR A 49 -13.34 -6.86 -3.56
CA TYR A 49 -13.43 -6.95 -2.10
C TYR A 49 -14.85 -6.73 -1.59
N ALA A 50 -15.12 -7.36 -0.45
CA ALA A 50 -16.26 -7.08 0.40
C ALA A 50 -15.86 -6.04 1.44
N GLN A 51 -16.70 -5.03 1.63
CA GLN A 51 -16.53 -4.01 2.65
C GLN A 51 -17.72 -4.02 3.60
N PHE A 52 -17.41 -4.04 4.89
CA PHE A 52 -18.37 -3.92 5.98
C PHE A 52 -18.08 -2.64 6.76
N ASP A 53 -19.02 -1.70 6.74
CA ASP A 53 -18.96 -0.46 7.50
C ASP A 53 -19.93 -0.56 8.69
N TYR A 54 -19.42 -0.50 9.91
CA TYR A 54 -20.23 -0.44 11.11
C TYR A 54 -19.71 0.64 12.06
N LYS A 55 -20.54 1.67 12.29
CA LYS A 55 -20.19 2.85 13.07
C LYS A 55 -18.90 3.50 12.55
N GLN A 56 -17.84 3.46 13.36
CA GLN A 56 -16.53 4.05 13.13
C GLN A 56 -15.52 3.04 12.59
N VAL A 57 -15.95 1.80 12.32
CA VAL A 57 -15.10 0.69 11.94
C VAL A 57 -15.45 0.23 10.53
N ARG A 58 -14.42 0.01 9.72
CA ARG A 58 -14.50 -0.51 8.36
C ARG A 58 -13.64 -1.75 8.25
N LEU A 59 -14.23 -2.85 7.81
CA LEU A 59 -13.54 -4.09 7.45
C LEU A 59 -13.55 -4.27 5.94
N ARG A 60 -12.40 -4.54 5.33
CA ARG A 60 -12.26 -4.87 3.90
C ARG A 60 -11.59 -6.24 3.75
N LEU A 61 -12.22 -7.13 3.01
CA LEU A 61 -11.76 -8.50 2.79
C LEU A 61 -11.65 -8.78 1.28
N GLY A 62 -10.46 -9.20 0.82
CA GLY A 62 -10.21 -9.58 -0.56
C GLY A 62 -9.21 -8.65 -1.26
N ARG A 63 -9.33 -8.52 -2.58
CA ARG A 63 -8.41 -7.75 -3.42
C ARG A 63 -8.76 -6.29 -3.38
N GLN A 64 -7.87 -5.47 -2.83
CA GLN A 64 -8.12 -4.07 -2.55
C GLN A 64 -6.87 -3.23 -2.82
N ASP A 65 -7.02 -1.92 -2.71
CA ASP A 65 -5.93 -0.98 -2.75
C ASP A 65 -5.69 -0.30 -1.40
N PHE A 66 -4.44 0.09 -1.21
CA PHE A 66 -3.94 0.83 -0.06
C PHE A 66 -3.19 2.08 -0.54
N SER A 67 -3.21 3.11 0.29
CA SER A 67 -2.45 4.35 0.11
C SER A 67 -1.60 4.60 1.37
N LEU A 68 -0.81 3.59 1.75
CA LEU A 68 0.08 3.63 2.90
C LEU A 68 1.54 3.75 2.44
N PRO A 69 2.45 4.25 3.28
CA PRO A 69 3.89 4.12 3.04
C PRO A 69 4.25 2.64 2.82
N TYR A 70 5.11 2.34 1.84
CA TYR A 70 5.52 0.98 1.40
C TYR A 70 4.42 0.10 0.78
N VAL A 71 3.19 0.15 1.30
CA VAL A 71 2.02 -0.56 0.77
C VAL A 71 1.10 0.44 0.06
N ASN A 72 1.47 0.80 -1.18
CA ASN A 72 0.75 1.78 -1.98
C ASN A 72 0.35 1.24 -3.35
N ARG A 73 -0.84 1.65 -3.79
CA ARG A 73 -1.40 1.48 -5.12
C ARG A 73 -0.48 1.95 -6.24
N ASN A 74 0.35 2.97 -6.00
CA ASN A 74 1.39 3.47 -6.91
C ASN A 74 0.91 3.69 -8.36
N TYR A 75 0.24 4.83 -8.60
CA TYR A 75 -0.35 5.22 -9.88
C TYR A 75 0.63 5.75 -10.94
N SER A 76 1.93 5.48 -10.83
CA SER A 76 2.90 5.99 -11.79
C SER A 76 2.86 5.30 -13.17
N ARG A 77 1.97 4.31 -13.35
CA ARG A 77 1.85 3.47 -14.56
C ARG A 77 0.38 3.18 -14.88
N MET A 78 0.12 2.53 -16.02
CA MET A 78 -1.22 2.27 -16.55
C MET A 78 -2.11 1.41 -15.64
N ILE A 79 -1.52 0.42 -14.95
CA ILE A 79 -2.25 -0.42 -13.99
C ILE A 79 -1.61 -0.26 -12.62
N PRO A 80 -2.40 -0.03 -11.56
CA PRO A 80 -1.87 0.10 -10.21
C PRO A 80 -1.40 -1.24 -9.61
N ASN A 81 -0.70 -1.15 -8.48
CA ASN A 81 -0.55 -2.24 -7.53
C ASN A 81 -1.88 -2.50 -6.81
N THR A 82 -2.22 -3.77 -6.60
CA THR A 82 -3.38 -4.19 -5.81
C THR A 82 -2.99 -5.33 -4.88
N PHE A 83 -3.68 -5.47 -3.76
CA PHE A 83 -3.28 -6.31 -2.64
C PHE A 83 -4.42 -7.23 -2.25
N GLU A 84 -4.16 -8.52 -2.08
CA GLU A 84 -5.09 -9.48 -1.49
C GLU A 84 -4.89 -9.47 0.02
N ALA A 85 -5.86 -8.92 0.75
CA ALA A 85 -5.69 -8.58 2.15
C ALA A 85 -6.99 -8.61 2.95
N TYR A 86 -6.83 -8.73 4.27
CA TYR A 86 -7.85 -8.50 5.27
C TYR A 86 -7.43 -7.28 6.09
N ALA A 87 -8.21 -6.19 6.01
CA ALA A 87 -7.85 -4.92 6.64
C ALA A 87 -9.02 -4.35 7.43
N LEU A 88 -8.72 -3.91 8.65
CA LEU A 88 -9.61 -3.21 9.55
C LEU A 88 -9.12 -1.77 9.72
N THR A 89 -10.02 -0.82 9.58
CA THR A 89 -9.78 0.60 9.86
C THR A 89 -10.79 1.07 10.89
N ALA A 90 -10.34 1.81 11.90
CA ALA A 90 -11.21 2.36 12.93
C ALA A 90 -10.90 3.86 13.13
N LYS A 91 -11.92 4.71 13.09
CA LYS A 91 -11.76 6.17 13.22
C LYS A 91 -12.52 6.72 14.41
N ARG A 92 -11.81 7.28 15.39
CA ARG A 92 -12.41 7.88 16.58
C ARG A 92 -11.84 9.28 16.83
N GLY A 93 -12.64 10.30 16.53
CA GLY A 93 -12.23 11.70 16.66
C GLY A 93 -11.02 11.99 15.77
N LYS A 94 -9.92 12.43 16.40
CA LYS A 94 -8.65 12.72 15.72
C LYS A 94 -7.81 11.50 15.36
N PHE A 95 -8.16 10.32 15.88
CA PHE A 95 -7.37 9.09 15.68
C PHE A 95 -7.99 8.20 14.60
N GLU A 96 -7.16 7.70 13.71
CA GLU A 96 -7.50 6.68 12.72
C GLU A 96 -6.50 5.53 12.83
N GLY A 97 -6.96 4.37 13.29
CA GLY A 97 -6.17 3.16 13.38
C GLY A 97 -6.39 2.28 12.16
N ILE A 98 -5.35 1.62 11.68
CA ILE A 98 -5.40 0.60 10.65
C ILE A 98 -4.66 -0.64 11.11
N GLY A 99 -5.18 -1.81 10.81
CA GLY A 99 -4.52 -3.07 11.06
C GLY A 99 -4.98 -4.12 10.05
N GLY A 100 -4.13 -5.08 9.73
CA GLY A 100 -4.50 -6.11 8.78
C GLY A 100 -3.39 -7.07 8.43
N TYR A 101 -3.73 -7.99 7.54
CA TYR A 101 -2.81 -8.96 6.95
C TYR A 101 -2.94 -8.91 5.43
N ILE A 102 -1.81 -8.86 4.75
CA ILE A 102 -1.70 -8.83 3.30
C ILE A 102 -1.00 -10.11 2.87
N ASP A 103 -1.72 -10.96 2.14
CA ASP A 103 -1.19 -12.24 1.66
C ASP A 103 -0.38 -12.04 0.38
N LYS A 104 -0.95 -11.32 -0.59
CA LYS A 104 -0.37 -11.18 -1.93
C LYS A 104 -0.47 -9.75 -2.47
N ILE A 105 0.44 -9.43 -3.38
CA ILE A 105 0.43 -8.21 -4.19
C ILE A 105 0.46 -8.57 -5.67
N LYS A 106 -0.37 -7.88 -6.45
CA LYS A 106 -0.22 -7.77 -7.90
C LYS A 106 0.56 -6.49 -8.21
N LYS A 107 1.77 -6.62 -8.74
CA LYS A 107 2.59 -5.48 -9.16
C LYS A 107 2.00 -4.79 -10.39
N ARG A 108 2.30 -3.51 -10.58
CA ARG A 108 1.82 -2.65 -11.68
C ARG A 108 2.10 -3.16 -13.10
N ASN A 109 3.16 -3.95 -13.27
CA ASN A 109 3.55 -4.59 -14.53
C ASN A 109 3.13 -6.07 -14.63
N SER A 110 2.35 -6.59 -13.67
CA SER A 110 1.93 -7.99 -13.63
C SER A 110 0.41 -8.13 -13.61
N GLY A 111 -0.06 -9.25 -14.21
CA GLY A 111 -1.43 -9.73 -14.10
C GLY A 111 -1.63 -10.79 -13.02
N SER A 112 -0.55 -11.30 -12.43
CA SER A 112 -0.60 -12.28 -11.35
C SER A 112 -0.29 -11.65 -10.00
N PHE A 113 -0.88 -12.24 -8.97
CA PHE A 113 -0.58 -11.96 -7.57
C PHE A 113 0.58 -12.85 -7.12
N VAL A 114 1.52 -12.27 -6.36
CA VAL A 114 2.64 -12.97 -5.73
C VAL A 114 2.64 -12.67 -4.23
N SER A 115 3.21 -13.56 -3.41
CA SER A 115 3.34 -13.34 -1.97
C SER A 115 4.12 -12.07 -1.64
N MET A 116 3.94 -11.55 -0.43
CA MET A 116 4.67 -10.36 0.03
C MET A 116 6.17 -10.61 0.13
N SER A 117 6.61 -11.81 0.51
CA SER A 117 8.04 -12.20 0.49
C SER A 117 8.64 -12.18 -0.91
N LYS A 118 7.98 -12.80 -1.90
CA LYS A 118 8.42 -12.74 -3.31
C LYS A 118 8.43 -11.31 -3.83
N ALA A 119 7.48 -10.49 -3.36
CA ALA A 119 7.44 -9.09 -3.74
C ALA A 119 8.61 -8.28 -3.15
N ALA A 120 9.03 -8.59 -1.92
CA ALA A 120 10.14 -7.98 -1.20
C ALA A 120 11.51 -8.34 -1.78
N GLY A 121 11.62 -9.46 -2.52
CA GLY A 121 12.83 -9.84 -3.24
C GLY A 121 13.40 -11.21 -2.88
N VAL A 122 12.70 -12.00 -2.05
CA VAL A 122 13.11 -13.38 -1.74
C VAL A 122 13.13 -14.20 -3.02
N THR A 123 14.29 -14.81 -3.33
CA THR A 123 14.53 -15.59 -4.55
C THR A 123 14.17 -17.08 -4.40
N GLY A 124 14.11 -17.58 -3.16
CA GLY A 124 13.66 -18.94 -2.85
C GLY A 124 12.15 -19.12 -2.88
N ASP A 125 11.70 -20.35 -2.65
CA ASP A 125 10.28 -20.65 -2.47
C ASP A 125 9.81 -20.13 -1.11
N SER A 126 9.09 -19.02 -1.15
CA SER A 126 8.47 -18.40 0.02
C SER A 126 7.10 -17.83 -0.36
N ASP A 127 6.12 -18.04 0.51
CA ASP A 127 4.75 -17.56 0.38
C ASP A 127 4.31 -16.66 1.55
N GLU A 128 5.28 -16.16 2.32
CA GLU A 128 5.02 -15.31 3.49
C GLU A 128 4.25 -14.02 3.13
N GLY A 129 3.21 -13.77 3.92
CA GLY A 129 2.46 -12.53 3.90
C GLY A 129 3.05 -11.45 4.81
N MET A 130 2.30 -10.36 4.95
CA MET A 130 2.69 -9.19 5.74
C MET A 130 1.57 -8.82 6.71
N ALA A 131 1.88 -8.78 8.00
CA ALA A 131 1.05 -8.11 8.98
C ALA A 131 1.34 -6.60 8.94
N MET A 132 0.31 -5.77 9.09
CA MET A 132 0.47 -4.33 9.19
C MET A 132 -0.39 -3.77 10.32
N ALA A 133 0.12 -2.72 10.98
CA ALA A 133 -0.61 -1.96 11.96
C ALA A 133 -0.14 -0.50 11.95
N GLY A 134 -1.02 0.44 12.21
CA GLY A 134 -0.66 1.85 12.24
C GLY A 134 -1.74 2.73 12.85
N VAL A 135 -1.34 3.95 13.19
CA VAL A 135 -2.21 5.00 13.72
C VAL A 135 -1.84 6.31 13.03
N LEU A 136 -2.86 7.00 12.54
CA LEU A 136 -2.80 8.36 12.02
C LEU A 136 -3.56 9.27 12.98
N VAL A 137 -2.98 10.43 13.29
CA VAL A 137 -3.52 11.39 14.25
C VAL A 137 -3.55 12.76 13.61
N ASN A 138 -4.75 13.32 13.43
CA ASN A 138 -4.94 14.72 13.06
C ASN A 138 -4.97 15.56 14.35
N ALA A 139 -3.80 15.91 14.89
CA ALA A 139 -3.68 16.56 16.19
C ALA A 139 -4.33 17.96 16.21
N SER A 140 -4.30 18.67 15.07
CA SER A 140 -5.03 19.91 14.80
C SER A 140 -5.23 20.08 13.30
N ASP A 141 -5.93 21.14 12.85
CA ASP A 141 -6.09 21.47 11.43
C ASP A 141 -4.76 21.68 10.68
N ASN A 142 -3.68 21.93 11.43
CA ASN A 142 -2.37 22.28 10.93
C ASN A 142 -1.29 21.24 11.27
N LEU A 143 -1.63 20.18 12.01
CA LEU A 143 -0.65 19.20 12.49
C LEU A 143 -1.22 17.79 12.40
N ASP A 144 -0.56 16.95 11.61
CA ASP A 144 -0.83 15.53 11.53
C ASP A 144 0.44 14.69 11.79
N PHE A 145 0.20 13.47 12.24
CA PHE A 145 1.22 12.52 12.64
C PHE A 145 0.80 11.11 12.27
N GLY A 146 1.72 10.30 11.77
CA GLY A 146 1.48 8.90 11.41
C GLY A 146 2.57 8.00 11.98
N ILE A 147 2.18 6.83 12.49
CA ILE A 147 3.08 5.70 12.76
C ILE A 147 2.51 4.47 12.08
N LEU A 148 3.33 3.75 11.34
CA LEU A 148 2.98 2.46 10.75
C LEU A 148 4.11 1.45 10.96
N ASN A 149 3.70 0.19 11.07
CA ASN A 149 4.60 -0.94 11.10
C ASN A 149 4.12 -1.99 10.08
N PHE A 150 5.06 -2.51 9.31
CA PHE A 150 4.85 -3.55 8.31
C PHE A 150 5.80 -4.70 8.59
N TYR A 151 5.25 -5.85 8.95
CA TYR A 151 6.01 -7.04 9.33
C TYR A 151 5.76 -8.14 8.31
N THR A 152 6.71 -8.34 7.39
CA THR A 152 6.71 -9.49 6.47
C THR A 152 7.40 -10.64 7.16
N PHE A 153 6.66 -11.70 7.43
CA PHE A 153 7.16 -12.85 8.19
C PHE A 153 8.41 -13.42 7.53
N ASN A 154 9.42 -13.73 8.34
CA ASN A 154 10.71 -14.30 7.91
C ASN A 154 11.51 -13.45 6.91
N VAL A 155 11.13 -12.19 6.66
CA VAL A 155 11.77 -11.34 5.64
C VAL A 155 12.25 -10.02 6.22
N VAL A 156 11.32 -9.13 6.58
CA VAL A 156 11.65 -7.75 6.97
C VAL A 156 10.55 -7.14 7.83
N ASN A 157 10.98 -6.37 8.82
CA ASN A 157 10.12 -5.45 9.56
C ASN A 157 10.47 -4.00 9.18
N ILE A 158 9.45 -3.22 8.84
CA ILE A 158 9.58 -1.81 8.46
C ILE A 158 8.76 -0.99 9.46
N PHE A 159 9.45 -0.17 10.24
CA PHE A 159 8.84 0.90 11.00
C PHE A 159 8.88 2.19 10.17
N TYR A 160 7.77 2.92 10.18
CA TYR A 160 7.64 4.23 9.54
C TYR A 160 6.92 5.19 10.47
N SER A 161 7.41 6.42 10.53
CA SER A 161 6.70 7.51 11.19
C SER A 161 6.84 8.81 10.42
N GLU A 162 5.81 9.64 10.44
CA GLU A 162 5.81 10.96 9.82
C GLU A 162 5.14 12.00 10.69
N ILE A 163 5.58 13.24 10.54
CA ILE A 163 4.94 14.42 11.12
C ILE A 163 4.88 15.52 10.08
N ASN A 164 3.71 16.16 9.95
CA ASN A 164 3.50 17.24 9.01
C ASN A 164 2.86 18.43 9.74
N TYR A 165 3.46 19.61 9.59
CA TYR A 165 2.98 20.85 10.17
C TYR A 165 2.81 21.92 9.10
N THR A 166 1.61 22.49 8.99
CA THR A 166 1.30 23.59 8.08
C THR A 166 1.05 24.86 8.87
N LYS A 167 1.92 25.85 8.74
CA LYS A 167 1.74 27.17 9.34
C LYS A 167 1.05 28.12 8.35
N PRO A 168 -0.22 28.48 8.55
CA PRO A 168 -0.85 29.51 7.73
C PRO A 168 -0.17 30.86 7.95
N LEU A 169 0.03 31.59 6.85
CA LEU A 169 0.55 32.96 6.82
C LEU A 169 -0.53 33.94 6.35
N LYS A 170 -0.21 35.23 6.33
CA LYS A 170 -1.08 36.24 5.70
C LYS A 170 -1.17 36.00 4.19
N ASP A 171 -2.23 36.52 3.58
CA ASP A 171 -2.42 36.56 2.12
C ASP A 171 -2.52 35.19 1.45
N LYS A 172 -3.17 34.22 2.12
CA LYS A 172 -3.39 32.84 1.62
C LYS A 172 -2.10 32.04 1.38
N ASN A 173 -0.98 32.47 1.94
CA ASN A 173 0.26 31.70 1.92
C ASN A 173 0.31 30.74 3.12
N ALA A 174 1.10 29.66 3.00
CA ALA A 174 1.38 28.76 4.11
C ALA A 174 2.80 28.20 3.99
N LEU A 175 3.44 27.92 5.12
CA LEU A 175 4.69 27.15 5.18
C LEU A 175 4.36 25.74 5.62
N LYS A 176 4.91 24.74 4.93
CA LYS A 176 4.72 23.34 5.28
C LYS A 176 6.05 22.73 5.67
N PHE A 177 6.10 22.15 6.86
CA PHE A 177 7.23 21.37 7.33
C PHE A 177 6.81 19.91 7.44
N SER A 178 7.61 19.02 6.89
CA SER A 178 7.38 17.58 6.89
C SER A 178 8.66 16.86 7.29
N ALA A 179 8.55 15.90 8.21
CA ALA A 179 9.65 15.01 8.55
C ALA A 179 9.17 13.56 8.58
N GLN A 180 10.00 12.66 8.03
CA GLN A 180 9.71 11.24 7.94
C GLN A 180 10.93 10.43 8.41
N PHE A 181 10.66 9.32 9.08
CA PHE A 181 11.66 8.37 9.54
C PHE A 181 11.23 6.94 9.21
N THR A 182 12.19 6.14 8.76
CA THR A 182 12.03 4.70 8.59
C THR A 182 13.18 3.94 9.23
N ASP A 183 12.86 2.80 9.82
CA ASP A 183 13.82 1.76 10.20
C ASP A 183 13.37 0.43 9.57
N GLN A 184 14.23 -0.20 8.78
CA GLN A 184 14.00 -1.50 8.15
C GLN A 184 15.01 -2.49 8.70
N ARG A 185 14.56 -3.68 9.10
CA ARG A 185 15.43 -4.72 9.66
C ARG A 185 15.00 -6.13 9.28
N SER A 186 15.96 -7.04 9.13
CA SER A 186 15.67 -8.48 9.00
C SER A 186 14.90 -9.00 10.21
N VAL A 187 14.02 -9.98 9.99
CA VAL A 187 13.27 -10.68 11.05
C VAL A 187 13.03 -12.13 10.68
N GLY A 188 12.86 -12.98 11.71
CA GLY A 188 12.58 -14.41 11.53
C GLY A 188 13.76 -15.14 10.88
N ASP A 189 13.48 -15.95 9.86
CA ASP A 189 14.49 -16.72 9.13
C ASP A 189 15.35 -15.89 8.16
N GLU A 190 15.14 -14.56 8.09
CA GLU A 190 15.95 -13.60 7.33
C GLU A 190 16.10 -13.94 5.84
N LEU A 191 15.03 -14.40 5.20
CA LEU A 191 15.00 -14.93 3.83
C LEU A 191 15.44 -13.93 2.74
N LEU A 192 15.62 -12.65 3.06
CA LEU A 192 15.97 -11.61 2.10
C LEU A 192 17.47 -11.57 1.76
N SER A 193 18.34 -11.94 2.70
CA SER A 193 19.79 -11.78 2.55
C SER A 193 20.53 -12.89 3.29
N THR A 194 21.79 -13.11 2.91
CA THR A 194 22.66 -14.10 3.57
C THR A 194 23.11 -13.67 4.98
N SER A 195 22.77 -12.45 5.40
CA SER A 195 23.12 -11.89 6.70
C SER A 195 22.06 -10.88 7.14
N PRO A 196 21.86 -10.70 8.46
CA PRO A 196 20.92 -9.72 8.98
C PRO A 196 21.29 -8.31 8.52
N PHE A 197 20.28 -7.49 8.21
CA PHE A 197 20.48 -6.07 7.92
C PHE A 197 19.65 -5.19 8.84
N GLN A 198 20.11 -3.96 9.00
CA GLN A 198 19.35 -2.86 9.57
C GLN A 198 19.68 -1.59 8.79
N THR A 199 18.65 -0.83 8.41
CA THR A 199 18.81 0.40 7.64
C THR A 199 17.83 1.44 8.13
N GLN A 200 18.33 2.66 8.31
CA GLN A 200 17.55 3.80 8.78
C GLN A 200 17.60 4.92 7.75
N VAL A 201 16.48 5.59 7.54
CA VAL A 201 16.36 6.73 6.63
C VAL A 201 15.58 7.83 7.32
N VAL A 202 16.11 9.06 7.24
CA VAL A 202 15.45 10.28 7.70
C VAL A 202 15.30 11.20 6.49
N SER A 203 14.13 11.84 6.36
CA SER A 203 13.85 12.84 5.34
C SER A 203 13.15 14.04 5.97
N VAL A 204 13.50 15.25 5.52
CA VAL A 204 12.91 16.52 5.96
C VAL A 204 12.64 17.40 4.74
N GLU A 205 11.47 18.01 4.68
CA GLU A 205 11.01 18.94 3.64
C GLU A 205 10.41 20.19 4.32
N GLY A 206 10.61 21.37 3.74
CA GLY A 206 10.23 22.67 4.31
C GLY A 206 9.95 23.72 3.24
#